data_AF-A0A9X2Z042-F1
#
_entry.id   AF-A0A9X2Z042-F1
#
_cell.length_a   1.000
_cell.length_b   1.000
_cell.length_c   1.000
_cell.angle_alpha   90.00
_cell.angle_beta   90.00
_cell.angle_gamma   90.00
#
_symmetry.space_group_name_H-M   'P 1'
#
loop_
_entity.id
_entity.type
_entity.pdbx_description
1 polymer ?
#
loop_
_entity_poly.entity_id
_entity_poly.type
_entity_poly.pdbx_seq_one_letter_code
_entity_poly.pdbx_strand_id
1 'polypeptide(L)'
;MSSLKIYIHPNFSPKITAILYDLHELQKVEKYEIIKWQNLDEAEIDLKTSIFLMTDKEKKGLSVSTLKHYESGYRIVACKLPKTKLDFFELGMSVLRVWPFIIEKSTDEDFLFTFKYGGKRLSGVKIKKI
;
A
#
# COMPACT_ATOMS: atom_id res chain seq x y z
N MET A 1 -2.32 -10.05 -20.24
CA MET A 1 -2.57 -9.06 -19.17
C MET A 1 -1.29 -8.95 -18.38
N SER A 2 -0.75 -7.76 -18.15
CA SER A 2 0.38 -7.59 -17.23
C SER A 2 -0.08 -7.89 -15.80
N SER A 3 0.77 -8.55 -15.02
CA SER A 3 0.55 -8.80 -13.59
C SER A 3 0.47 -7.45 -12.85
N LEU A 4 -0.41 -7.35 -11.85
CA LEU A 4 -0.44 -6.21 -10.95
C LEU A 4 0.90 -6.11 -10.21
N LYS A 5 1.51 -4.93 -10.13
CA LYS A 5 2.72 -4.69 -9.34
C LYS A 5 2.37 -3.97 -8.05
N ILE A 6 2.75 -4.55 -6.90
CA ILE A 6 2.60 -3.94 -5.58
C ILE A 6 3.98 -3.50 -5.08
N TYR A 7 4.23 -2.21 -5.13
CA TYR A 7 5.45 -1.56 -4.67
C TYR A 7 5.35 -1.27 -3.17
N ILE A 8 6.21 -1.89 -2.36
CA ILE A 8 6.26 -1.66 -0.92
C ILE A 8 7.31 -0.60 -0.60
N HIS A 9 6.87 0.54 -0.06
CA HIS A 9 7.72 1.66 0.31
C HIS A 9 8.70 1.30 1.46
N PRO A 10 9.92 1.85 1.49
CA PRO A 10 10.91 1.57 2.54
C PRO A 10 10.46 1.93 3.96
N ASN A 11 9.50 2.86 4.08
CA ASN A 11 8.92 3.24 5.38
C ASN A 11 7.92 2.22 5.92
N PHE A 12 7.63 1.15 5.18
CA PHE A 12 6.82 0.04 5.66
C PHE A 12 7.63 -0.87 6.59
N SER A 13 6.95 -1.60 7.47
CA SER A 13 7.64 -2.47 8.43
C SER A 13 8.38 -3.60 7.70
N PRO A 14 9.71 -3.73 7.82
CA PRO A 14 10.47 -4.79 7.15
C PRO A 14 10.01 -6.20 7.52
N LYS A 15 9.55 -6.38 8.77
CA LYS A 15 9.01 -7.66 9.26
C LYS A 15 7.73 -8.05 8.53
N ILE A 16 6.82 -7.09 8.34
CA ILE A 16 5.57 -7.34 7.62
C ILE A 16 5.84 -7.52 6.14
N THR A 17 6.75 -6.73 5.58
CA THR A 17 7.19 -6.88 4.19
C THR A 17 7.72 -8.29 3.92
N ALA A 18 8.56 -8.85 4.80
CA ALA A 18 9.05 -10.22 4.67
C ALA A 18 7.91 -11.25 4.65
N ILE A 19 6.95 -11.14 5.58
CA ILE A 19 5.77 -12.03 5.61
C ILE A 19 4.98 -11.95 4.29
N LEU A 20 4.82 -10.76 3.73
CA LEU A 20 4.11 -10.58 2.46
C LEU A 20 4.85 -11.24 1.29
N TYR A 21 6.19 -11.19 1.28
CA TYR A 21 7.01 -11.91 0.32
C TYR A 21 6.84 -13.43 0.47
N ASP A 22 6.98 -13.96 1.68
CA ASP A 22 6.81 -15.39 1.94
C ASP A 22 5.41 -15.87 1.50
N LEU A 23 4.36 -15.10 1.79
CA LEU A 23 2.99 -15.42 1.35
C LEU A 23 2.81 -15.32 -0.16
N HIS A 24 3.52 -14.40 -0.82
CA HIS A 24 3.48 -14.24 -2.26
C HIS A 24 4.11 -15.45 -2.97
N GLU A 25 5.21 -16.00 -2.44
CA GLU A 25 5.87 -17.21 -2.98
C GLU A 25 4.97 -18.47 -2.91
N LEU A 26 3.97 -18.49 -2.03
CA LEU A 26 3.00 -19.58 -1.92
C LEU A 26 1.90 -19.54 -3.00
N GLN A 27 1.88 -18.53 -3.87
CA GLN A 27 0.89 -18.43 -4.94
C GLN A 27 1.05 -19.54 -5.97
N LYS A 28 -0.03 -20.29 -6.21
CA LYS A 28 -0.10 -21.24 -7.33
C LYS A 28 -0.31 -20.58 -8.69
N VAL A 29 -0.89 -19.38 -8.68
CA VAL A 29 -1.17 -18.55 -9.87
C VAL A 29 -0.72 -17.14 -9.54
N GLU A 30 0.27 -16.65 -10.27
CA GLU A 30 0.83 -15.31 -10.11
C GLU A 30 -0.18 -14.26 -10.57
N LYS A 31 -0.96 -13.74 -9.62
CA LYS A 31 -1.94 -12.66 -9.88
C LYS A 31 -1.33 -11.27 -9.77
N TYR A 32 -0.28 -11.14 -8.98
CA TYR A 32 0.43 -9.90 -8.72
C TYR A 32 1.86 -10.20 -8.33
N GLU A 33 2.75 -9.21 -8.48
CA GLU A 33 4.14 -9.23 -8.06
C GLU A 33 4.33 -8.25 -6.90
N ILE A 34 5.16 -8.62 -5.91
CA ILE A 34 5.57 -7.69 -4.85
C ILE A 34 6.97 -7.17 -5.16
N ILE A 35 7.14 -5.86 -5.22
CA ILE A 35 8.40 -5.21 -5.59
C ILE A 35 8.80 -4.23 -4.46
N LYS A 36 10.10 -4.19 -4.12
CA LYS A 36 10.60 -3.16 -3.20
C LYS A 36 10.63 -1.84 -3.94
N TRP A 37 10.03 -0.80 -3.37
CA TRP A 37 10.09 0.54 -3.94
C TRP A 37 11.40 1.23 -3.56
N GLN A 38 12.53 0.69 -4.02
CA GLN A 38 13.87 1.25 -3.85
C GLN A 38 14.62 1.15 -5.18
N ASN A 39 15.31 2.21 -5.55
CA ASN A 39 16.21 2.24 -6.70
C ASN A 39 15.55 1.84 -8.04
N LEU A 40 14.26 2.15 -8.20
CA LEU A 40 13.55 1.96 -9.46
C LEU A 40 13.67 3.22 -10.28
N ASP A 41 13.85 3.07 -11.59
CA ASP A 41 13.64 4.16 -12.52
C ASP A 41 12.12 4.42 -12.59
N GLU A 42 11.68 5.57 -12.10
CA GLU A 42 10.26 5.95 -12.11
C GLU A 42 9.69 6.01 -13.53
N ALA A 43 10.53 6.21 -14.56
CA ALA A 43 10.11 6.20 -15.96
C ALA A 43 9.68 4.82 -16.46
N GLU A 44 10.12 3.74 -15.81
CA GLU A 44 9.78 2.35 -16.19
C GLU A 44 8.52 1.82 -15.50
N ILE A 45 7.95 2.57 -14.54
CA ILE A 45 6.79 2.11 -13.78
C ILE A 45 5.50 2.42 -14.53
N ASP A 46 4.79 1.37 -14.96
CA ASP A 46 3.42 1.50 -15.47
C ASP A 46 2.43 1.78 -14.33
N LEU A 47 2.13 3.06 -14.12
CA LEU A 47 1.22 3.53 -13.07
C LEU A 47 -0.18 2.88 -13.14
N LYS A 48 -0.65 2.47 -14.33
CA LYS A 48 -1.99 1.87 -14.48
C LYS A 48 -2.10 0.51 -13.81
N THR A 49 -0.99 -0.22 -13.75
CA THR A 49 -0.92 -1.59 -13.23
C THR A 49 -0.14 -1.68 -11.93
N SER A 50 0.06 -0.54 -11.27
CA SER A 50 0.88 -0.41 -10.07
C SER A 50 0.07 0.08 -8.86
N ILE A 51 0.34 -0.51 -7.69
CA ILE A 51 -0.12 -0.04 -6.38
C ILE A 51 1.09 0.22 -5.50
N PHE A 52 1.07 1.32 -4.76
CA PHE A 52 2.14 1.72 -3.87
C PHE A 52 1.68 1.65 -2.41
N LEU A 53 2.23 0.70 -1.67
CA LEU A 53 1.94 0.48 -0.26
C LEU A 53 2.94 1.23 0.61
N MET A 54 2.45 2.12 1.47
CA MET A 54 3.29 2.92 2.35
C MET A 54 2.68 3.08 3.75
N THR A 55 3.47 3.58 4.70
CA THR A 55 2.94 4.04 5.99
C THR A 55 2.71 5.54 5.98
N ASP A 56 1.70 5.98 6.72
CA ASP A 56 1.39 7.38 6.95
C ASP A 56 1.16 7.60 8.46
N LYS A 57 1.91 8.54 9.04
CA LYS A 57 1.94 8.81 10.48
C LYS A 57 0.91 9.86 10.93
N GLU A 58 0.19 10.47 9.98
CA GLU A 58 -0.83 11.47 10.28
C GLU A 58 -2.14 10.81 10.71
N LYS A 59 -2.61 11.13 11.92
CA LYS A 59 -3.85 10.58 12.50
C LYS A 59 -5.11 11.07 11.76
N LYS A 60 -5.08 12.29 11.24
CA LYS A 60 -6.15 12.94 10.46
C LYS A 60 -5.54 13.52 9.19
N GLY A 61 -6.28 13.50 8.08
CA GLY A 61 -5.74 13.92 6.79
C GLY A 61 -4.69 12.96 6.27
N LEU A 62 -3.78 13.43 5.42
CA LEU A 62 -2.68 12.67 4.84
C LEU A 62 -1.37 13.40 5.08
N SER A 63 -0.27 12.65 5.18
CA SER A 63 1.06 13.26 5.24
C SER A 63 1.40 13.96 3.93
N VAL A 64 2.26 14.97 3.98
CA VAL A 64 2.75 15.69 2.77
C VAL A 64 3.40 14.72 1.78
N SER A 65 4.15 13.73 2.26
CA SER A 65 4.76 12.71 1.38
C SER A 65 3.71 11.89 0.66
N THR A 66 2.67 11.43 1.37
CA THR A 66 1.56 10.68 0.76
C THR A 66 0.80 11.51 -0.27
N LEU A 67 0.56 12.80 0.02
CA LEU A 67 -0.09 13.71 -0.92
C LEU A 67 0.74 13.93 -2.18
N LYS A 68 2.05 14.17 -2.06
CA LYS A 68 2.93 14.37 -3.21
C LYS A 68 2.94 13.15 -4.13
N HIS A 69 3.01 11.94 -3.58
CA HIS A 69 2.94 10.74 -4.41
C HIS A 69 1.59 10.61 -5.13
N TYR A 70 0.49 10.89 -4.43
CA TYR A 70 -0.82 10.91 -5.07
C TYR A 70 -0.89 11.95 -6.21
N GLU A 71 -0.36 13.16 -6.01
CA GLU A 71 -0.29 14.23 -7.01
C GLU A 71 0.57 13.86 -8.22
N SER A 72 1.59 13.03 -8.03
CA SER A 72 2.40 12.42 -9.10
C SER A 72 1.67 11.31 -9.87
N GLY A 73 0.41 10.99 -9.53
CA GLY A 73 -0.40 9.98 -10.22
C GLY A 73 -0.22 8.55 -9.69
N TYR A 74 0.49 8.36 -8.58
CA TYR A 74 0.63 7.04 -7.97
C TYR A 74 -0.69 6.58 -7.34
N ARG A 75 -1.08 5.32 -7.59
CA ARG A 75 -2.17 4.67 -6.85
C ARG A 75 -1.65 4.21 -5.48
N ILE A 76 -2.03 4.93 -4.43
CA ILE A 76 -1.46 4.76 -3.10
C ILE A 76 -2.42 4.03 -2.16
N VAL A 77 -1.90 3.06 -1.43
CA VAL A 77 -2.53 2.47 -0.25
C VAL A 77 -1.67 2.82 0.97
N ALA A 78 -2.19 3.66 1.86
CA ALA A 78 -1.46 4.11 3.04
C ALA A 78 -1.98 3.47 4.33
N CYS A 79 -1.09 2.80 5.06
CA CYS A 79 -1.35 2.31 6.40
C CYS A 79 -1.18 3.45 7.42
N LYS A 80 -2.28 3.82 8.08
CA LYS A 80 -2.33 4.85 9.12
C LYS A 80 -1.86 4.27 10.45
N LEU A 81 -0.68 4.70 10.89
CA LEU A 81 -0.05 4.24 12.13
C LEU A 81 -0.35 5.17 13.31
N PRO A 82 -0.49 4.64 14.54
CA PRO A 82 -0.57 5.46 15.73
C PRO A 82 0.82 6.04 16.07
N LYS A 83 0.84 7.09 16.92
CA LYS A 83 2.08 7.68 17.46
C LYS A 83 2.72 6.85 18.59
N THR A 84 2.03 5.82 19.06
CA THR A 84 2.45 4.96 20.18
C THR A 84 3.33 3.81 19.70
N LYS A 85 3.91 3.05 20.66
CA LYS A 85 4.61 1.80 20.35
C LYS A 85 3.69 0.86 19.56
N LEU A 86 4.22 0.30 18.48
CA LEU A 86 3.49 -0.61 17.60
C LEU A 86 3.55 -2.03 18.15
N ASP A 87 2.40 -2.70 18.23
CA ASP A 87 2.36 -4.16 18.27
C ASP A 87 2.43 -4.68 16.83
N PHE A 88 3.53 -5.37 16.51
CA PHE A 88 3.77 -5.92 15.18
C PHE A 88 2.81 -7.06 14.83
N PHE A 89 2.31 -7.79 15.82
CA PHE A 89 1.29 -8.82 15.58
C PHE A 89 0.01 -8.18 15.06
N GLU A 90 -0.50 -7.16 15.76
CA GLU A 90 -1.72 -6.47 15.34
C GLU A 90 -1.53 -5.71 14.01
N LEU A 91 -0.33 -5.17 13.76
CA LEU A 91 0.01 -4.57 12.46
C LEU A 91 -0.06 -5.61 11.34
N GLY A 92 0.57 -6.77 11.53
CA GLY A 92 0.52 -7.87 10.57
C GLY A 92 -0.90 -8.33 10.31
N MET A 93 -1.69 -8.56 11.37
CA MET A 93 -3.10 -8.93 11.24
C MET A 93 -3.92 -7.88 10.51
N SER A 94 -3.67 -6.59 10.75
CA SER A 94 -4.34 -5.50 10.05
C SER A 94 -4.05 -5.54 8.55
N VAL A 95 -2.77 -5.69 8.19
CA VAL A 95 -2.33 -5.79 6.79
C VAL A 95 -2.93 -7.00 6.11
N LEU A 96 -2.86 -8.18 6.72
CA LEU A 96 -3.41 -9.42 6.16
C LEU A 96 -4.93 -9.35 5.97
N ARG A 97 -5.66 -8.70 6.89
CA ARG A 97 -7.11 -8.50 6.74
C ARG A 97 -7.46 -7.60 5.55
N VAL A 98 -6.64 -6.58 5.26
CA VAL A 98 -6.90 -5.68 4.12
C VAL A 98 -6.29 -6.16 2.82
N TRP A 99 -5.37 -7.13 2.88
CA TRP A 99 -4.60 -7.60 1.74
C TRP A 99 -5.44 -8.05 0.54
N PRO A 100 -6.52 -8.85 0.70
CA PRO A 100 -7.38 -9.22 -0.43
C PRO A 100 -7.94 -8.00 -1.16
N PHE A 101 -8.35 -6.98 -0.40
CA PHE A 101 -8.89 -5.76 -0.97
C PHE A 101 -7.81 -4.93 -1.69
N ILE A 102 -6.55 -4.93 -1.22
CA ILE A 102 -5.45 -4.27 -1.92
C ILE A 102 -5.28 -4.88 -3.32
N ILE A 103 -5.35 -6.21 -3.43
CA ILE A 103 -5.23 -6.93 -4.69
C ILE A 103 -6.42 -6.60 -5.63
N GLU A 104 -7.63 -6.58 -5.08
CA GLU A 104 -8.86 -6.26 -5.83
C GLU A 104 -8.90 -4.81 -6.34
N LYS A 105 -8.25 -3.87 -5.63
CA LYS A 105 -8.22 -2.45 -6.02
C LYS A 105 -7.29 -2.12 -7.18
N SER A 106 -6.63 -3.12 -7.77
CA SER A 106 -5.84 -2.96 -9.00
C SER A 106 -6.65 -2.50 -10.22
N THR A 107 -7.96 -2.68 -10.19
CA THR A 107 -8.86 -2.38 -11.30
C THR A 107 -9.69 -1.11 -11.09
N ASP A 108 -9.56 -0.45 -9.93
CA ASP A 108 -10.45 0.66 -9.55
C ASP A 108 -9.98 2.01 -10.11
N GLU A 109 -10.93 2.91 -10.38
CA GLU A 109 -10.61 4.29 -10.81
C GLU A 109 -10.05 5.15 -9.67
N ASP A 110 -10.29 4.76 -8.42
CA ASP A 110 -9.81 5.48 -7.24
C ASP A 110 -8.29 5.28 -7.04
N PHE A 111 -7.57 6.39 -6.82
CA PHE A 111 -6.11 6.43 -6.74
C PHE A 111 -5.55 6.47 -5.30
N LEU A 112 -6.39 6.54 -4.27
CA LEU A 112 -5.92 6.73 -2.90
C LEU A 112 -6.81 6.08 -1.84
N PHE A 113 -6.23 5.10 -1.16
CA PHE A 113 -6.87 4.39 -0.07
C PHE A 113 -6.05 4.46 1.21
N THR A 114 -6.74 4.38 2.34
CA THR A 114 -6.12 4.25 3.64
C THR A 114 -6.73 3.11 4.43
N PHE A 115 -5.96 2.50 5.32
CA PHE A 115 -6.48 1.64 6.37
C PHE A 115 -5.76 1.96 7.67
N LYS A 116 -6.43 1.73 8.80
CA LYS A 116 -5.86 2.02 10.11
C LYS A 116 -5.20 0.77 10.68
N TYR A 117 -4.16 0.98 11.48
CA TYR A 117 -3.69 -0.01 12.44
C TYR A 117 -4.85 -0.50 13.34
N GLY A 118 -4.98 -1.81 13.51
CA GLY A 118 -6.12 -2.49 14.15
C GLY A 118 -7.40 -2.51 13.29
N GLY A 119 -7.37 -1.88 12.12
CA GLY A 119 -8.50 -1.78 11.21
C GLY A 119 -8.71 -3.05 10.39
N LYS A 120 -9.89 -3.16 9.79
CA LYS A 120 -10.29 -4.30 8.94
C LYS A 120 -10.80 -3.89 7.56
N ARG A 121 -10.70 -2.60 7.21
CA ARG A 121 -11.32 -2.03 6.01
C ARG A 121 -10.39 -1.02 5.36
N LEU A 122 -10.34 -1.03 4.03
CA LEU A 122 -9.83 0.07 3.23
C LEU A 122 -10.88 1.18 3.15
N SER A 123 -10.44 2.42 3.22
CA SER A 123 -11.25 3.62 3.10
C SER A 123 -10.70 4.48 1.97
N GLY A 124 -11.51 4.74 0.95
CA GLY A 124 -11.18 5.69 -0.11
C GLY A 124 -11.06 7.11 0.47
N VAL A 125 -10.10 7.88 -0.02
CA VAL A 125 -9.87 9.26 0.42
C VAL A 125 -10.27 10.22 -0.70
N LYS A 126 -11.30 11.03 -0.46
CA LYS A 126 -11.67 12.12 -1.37
C LYS A 126 -10.82 13.35 -1.07
N ILE A 127 -9.88 13.68 -1.95
CA ILE A 127 -9.14 14.94 -1.89
C ILE A 127 -10.00 15.99 -2.59
N LYS A 128 -10.42 17.03 -1.83
CA LYS A 128 -11.05 18.21 -2.44
C LYS A 128 -9.95 18.92 -3.23
N LYS A 129 -10.06 18.94 -4.57
CA LYS A 129 -9.25 19.85 -5.39
C LYS A 129 -9.58 21.28 -4.96
N ILE A 130 -8.54 22.03 -4.57
CA ILE A 130 -8.62 23.47 -4.30
C ILE A 130 -8.56 24.19 -5.64
#